data_AF-A0A966BGP9-F1
#
_entry.id   AF-A0A966BGP9-F1
#
_cell.length_a   1.000
_cell.length_b   1.000
_cell.length_c   1.000
_cell.angle_alpha   90.00
_cell.angle_beta   90.00
_cell.angle_gamma   90.00
#
_symmetry.space_group_name_H-M   'P 1'
#
loop_
_entity.id
_entity.type
_entity.pdbx_description
1 polymer ?
#
loop_
_entity_poly.entity_id
_entity_poly.type
_entity_poly.pdbx_seq_one_letter_code
_entity_poly.pdbx_strand_id
1 'polypeptide(L)'
;MSDFAYSTAIQTARAIANKEVSSRELLQASLDRVSKLDGPINAVVALDTERALNAADKADQAVSDGEVLGPLHGVPITIKDS
;
A
#
# COMPACT_ATOMS: atom_id res chain seq x y z
N MET A 1 2.96 -15.93 1.81
CA MET A 1 2.83 -14.60 1.19
C MET A 1 4.23 -14.10 0.88
N SER A 2 4.46 -13.62 -0.34
CA SER A 2 5.73 -12.98 -0.71
C SER A 2 5.91 -11.72 0.15
N ASP A 3 7.09 -11.54 0.74
CA ASP A 3 7.37 -10.35 1.54
C ASP A 3 7.58 -9.14 0.60
N PHE A 4 6.54 -8.32 0.45
CA PHE A 4 6.60 -7.11 -0.37
C PHE A 4 7.32 -5.94 0.32
N ALA A 5 7.72 -6.07 1.59
CA ALA A 5 8.29 -4.97 2.35
C ALA A 5 9.58 -4.39 1.76
N TYR A 6 10.31 -5.18 0.97
CA TYR A 6 11.54 -4.77 0.28
C TYR A 6 11.39 -4.77 -1.24
N SER A 7 10.18 -4.92 -1.76
CA SER A 7 9.91 -4.78 -3.19
C SER A 7 10.02 -3.31 -3.62
N THR A 8 10.51 -3.08 -4.82
CA THR A 8 10.47 -1.74 -5.43
C THR A 8 9.03 -1.33 -5.72
N ALA A 9 8.74 -0.03 -5.76
CA ALA A 9 7.41 0.48 -6.08
C ALA A 9 6.88 -0.05 -7.43
N ILE A 10 7.77 -0.24 -8.42
CA ILE A 10 7.42 -0.79 -9.74
C ILE A 10 7.04 -2.26 -9.64
N GLN A 11 7.75 -3.06 -8.84
CA GLN A 11 7.40 -4.47 -8.60
C GLN A 11 6.04 -4.57 -7.90
N THR A 12 5.82 -3.75 -6.89
CA THR A 12 4.55 -3.69 -6.15
C THR A 12 3.38 -3.30 -7.06
N ALA A 13 3.52 -2.24 -7.86
CA ALA A 13 2.49 -1.82 -8.81
C ALA A 13 2.16 -2.90 -9.85
N ARG A 14 3.18 -3.62 -10.37
CA ARG A 14 2.95 -4.75 -11.28
C ARG A 14 2.23 -5.90 -10.61
N ALA A 15 2.60 -6.25 -9.39
CA ALA A 15 1.95 -7.34 -8.64
C ALA A 15 0.47 -7.03 -8.39
N ILE A 16 0.14 -5.76 -8.08
CA ILE A 16 -1.25 -5.29 -7.96
C ILE A 16 -1.98 -5.42 -9.30
N ALA A 17 -1.40 -4.88 -10.38
CA ALA A 17 -2.03 -4.95 -11.71
C ALA A 17 -2.26 -6.39 -12.20
N ASN A 18 -1.38 -7.31 -11.83
CA ASN A 18 -1.47 -8.74 -12.15
C ASN A 18 -2.38 -9.53 -11.19
N LYS A 19 -2.99 -8.88 -10.19
CA LYS A 19 -3.80 -9.53 -9.13
C LYS A 19 -3.03 -10.59 -8.33
N GLU A 20 -1.70 -10.43 -8.21
CA GLU A 20 -0.83 -11.30 -7.39
C GLU A 20 -0.93 -10.94 -5.90
N VAL A 21 -1.25 -9.69 -5.60
CA VAL A 21 -1.54 -9.15 -4.27
C VAL A 21 -2.47 -7.94 -4.43
N SER A 22 -3.34 -7.70 -3.46
CA SER A 22 -4.19 -6.51 -3.45
C SER A 22 -3.49 -5.29 -2.82
N SER A 23 -3.93 -4.09 -3.18
CA SER A 23 -3.59 -2.83 -2.51
C SER A 23 -3.96 -2.91 -1.03
N ARG A 24 -5.12 -3.52 -0.70
CA ARG A 24 -5.58 -3.70 0.67
C ARG A 24 -4.63 -4.56 1.51
N GLU A 25 -4.19 -5.71 0.99
CA GLU A 25 -3.23 -6.58 1.67
C GLU A 25 -1.88 -5.88 1.90
N LEU A 26 -1.39 -5.14 0.91
CA LEU A 26 -0.14 -4.39 1.02
C LEU A 26 -0.22 -3.26 2.04
N LEU A 27 -1.34 -2.54 2.07
CA LEU A 27 -1.57 -1.50 3.07
C LEU A 27 -1.62 -2.10 4.47
N GLN A 28 -2.34 -3.20 4.66
CA GLN A 28 -2.40 -3.88 5.96
C GLN A 28 -1.01 -4.35 6.41
N ALA A 29 -0.25 -4.99 5.51
CA ALA A 29 1.12 -5.41 5.80
C ALA A 29 2.04 -4.23 6.17
N SER A 30 1.82 -3.06 5.55
CA SER A 30 2.57 -1.83 5.88
C SER A 30 2.20 -1.29 7.26
N LEU A 31 0.89 -1.26 7.60
CA LEU A 31 0.40 -0.84 8.92
C LEU A 31 0.90 -1.76 10.04
N ASP A 32 0.90 -3.07 9.81
CA ASP A 32 1.41 -4.06 10.77
C ASP A 32 2.90 -3.84 11.06
N ARG A 33 3.68 -3.48 10.01
CA ARG A 33 5.10 -3.13 10.17
C ARG A 33 5.30 -1.84 10.94
N VAL A 34 4.51 -0.80 10.67
CA VAL A 34 4.54 0.44 11.45
C VAL A 34 4.26 0.14 12.92
N SER A 35 3.18 -0.61 13.21
CA SER A 35 2.84 -1.00 14.58
C SER A 35 3.95 -1.78 15.29
N LYS A 36 4.71 -2.61 14.57
CA LYS A 36 5.77 -3.46 15.14
C LYS A 36 7.11 -2.72 15.31
N LEU A 37 7.45 -1.82 14.40
CA LEU A 37 8.81 -1.29 14.25
C LEU A 37 8.93 0.19 14.59
N ASP A 38 7.85 0.97 14.47
CA ASP A 38 7.97 2.43 14.52
C ASP A 38 8.21 2.97 15.94
N GLY A 39 8.06 2.17 17.00
CA GLY A 39 8.32 2.60 18.38
C GLY A 39 9.72 3.23 18.58
N PRO A 40 10.82 2.50 18.35
CA PRO A 40 12.17 3.06 18.43
C PRO A 40 12.58 3.91 17.21
N ILE A 41 11.95 3.72 16.04
CA ILE A 41 12.29 4.45 14.81
C ILE A 41 11.69 5.86 14.81
N ASN A 42 10.46 5.99 15.31
CA ASN A 42 9.69 7.22 15.45
C ASN A 42 9.62 8.01 14.12
N ALA A 43 9.27 7.32 13.02
CA ALA A 43 9.20 7.93 11.69
C ALA A 43 7.78 8.33 11.26
N VAL A 44 6.72 7.72 11.83
CA VAL A 44 5.33 8.02 11.47
C VAL A 44 4.69 8.93 12.51
N VAL A 45 4.48 10.20 12.14
CA VAL A 45 3.93 11.22 13.06
C VAL A 45 2.40 11.19 13.15
N ALA A 46 1.73 10.71 12.11
CA ALA A 46 0.28 10.60 12.02
C ALA A 46 -0.13 9.47 11.08
N LEU A 47 -1.27 8.83 11.39
CA LEU A 47 -1.88 7.80 10.57
C LEU A 47 -3.29 8.22 10.16
N ASP A 48 -3.58 8.13 8.87
CA ASP A 48 -4.92 8.32 8.30
C ASP A 48 -5.45 6.98 7.76
N THR A 49 -5.61 6.04 8.70
CA THR A 49 -5.88 4.63 8.38
C THR A 49 -7.20 4.45 7.63
N GLU A 50 -8.28 5.12 8.06
CA GLU A 50 -9.59 4.98 7.44
C GLU A 50 -9.58 5.42 5.97
N ARG A 51 -9.01 6.59 5.69
CA ARG A 51 -8.89 7.08 4.30
C ARG A 51 -7.99 6.17 3.47
N ALA A 52 -6.87 5.70 4.03
CA ALA A 52 -5.97 4.80 3.32
C ALA A 52 -6.65 3.47 2.95
N LEU A 53 -7.41 2.89 3.89
CA LEU A 53 -8.17 1.66 3.68
C LEU A 53 -9.23 1.83 2.58
N ASN A 54 -9.99 2.92 2.63
CA ASN A 54 -10.97 3.26 1.58
C ASN A 54 -10.32 3.48 0.20
N ALA A 55 -9.10 4.03 0.16
CA ALA A 55 -8.37 4.24 -1.09
C ALA A 55 -7.84 2.92 -1.67
N ALA A 56 -7.36 2.01 -0.81
CA ALA A 56 -6.91 0.68 -1.21
C ALA A 56 -8.07 -0.14 -1.80
N ASP A 57 -9.23 -0.14 -1.14
CA ASP A 57 -10.42 -0.86 -1.61
C ASP A 57 -10.87 -0.34 -3.00
N LYS A 58 -10.81 0.98 -3.24
CA LYS A 58 -11.08 1.57 -4.55
C LYS A 58 -10.05 1.20 -5.60
N ALA A 59 -8.77 1.15 -5.22
CA ALA A 59 -7.70 0.75 -6.13
C ALA A 59 -7.88 -0.71 -6.58
N ASP A 60 -8.24 -1.59 -5.66
CA ASP A 60 -8.53 -3.00 -5.94
C ASP A 60 -9.77 -3.16 -6.82
N GLN A 61 -10.81 -2.36 -6.60
CA GLN A 61 -12.00 -2.34 -7.45
C GLN A 61 -11.65 -1.94 -8.90
N ALA A 62 -10.87 -0.87 -9.10
CA ALA A 62 -10.41 -0.45 -10.43
C ALA A 62 -9.59 -1.53 -11.16
N VAL A 63 -8.76 -2.28 -10.42
CA VAL A 63 -8.03 -3.44 -10.95
C VAL A 63 -8.99 -4.58 -11.33
N SER A 64 -10.02 -4.82 -10.50
CA SER A 64 -11.05 -5.82 -10.79
C SER A 64 -11.82 -5.49 -12.06
N ASP A 65 -12.19 -4.23 -12.23
CA ASP A 65 -12.99 -3.71 -13.34
C ASP A 65 -12.20 -3.55 -14.65
N GLY A 66 -10.87 -3.75 -14.61
CA GLY A 66 -10.02 -3.66 -15.79
C GLY A 66 -9.83 -2.22 -16.28
N GLU A 67 -9.89 -1.25 -15.37
CA GLU A 67 -9.69 0.16 -15.69
C GLU A 67 -8.25 0.44 -16.17
N VAL A 68 -8.05 1.60 -16.79
CA VAL A 68 -6.70 2.08 -17.15
C VAL A 68 -5.98 2.53 -15.88
N LEU A 69 -4.98 1.77 -15.46
CA LEU A 69 -4.25 2.00 -14.21
C LEU A 69 -3.09 2.99 -14.39
N GLY A 70 -2.88 3.85 -13.39
CA GLY A 70 -1.70 4.70 -13.30
C GLY A 70 -0.41 3.90 -13.00
N PRO A 71 0.79 4.47 -13.22
CA PRO A 71 2.05 3.75 -13.11
C PRO A 71 2.40 3.25 -11.70
N LEU A 72 1.79 3.82 -10.66
CA LEU A 72 1.96 3.44 -9.25
C LEU A 72 0.62 3.11 -8.58
N HIS A 73 -0.36 2.65 -9.37
CA HIS A 73 -1.71 2.36 -8.88
C HIS A 73 -1.69 1.40 -7.69
N GLY A 74 -2.40 1.78 -6.61
CA GLY A 74 -2.56 0.96 -5.40
C GLY A 74 -1.32 0.81 -4.51
N VAL A 75 -0.17 1.41 -4.84
CA VAL A 75 1.05 1.30 -4.03
C VAL A 75 0.90 2.14 -2.74
N PRO A 76 1.05 1.56 -1.53
CA PRO A 76 1.03 2.32 -0.29
C PRO A 76 2.22 3.28 -0.18
N ILE A 77 1.97 4.51 0.26
CA ILE A 77 3.00 5.54 0.47
C ILE A 77 2.75 6.32 1.77
N THR A 78 3.81 6.89 2.33
CA THR A 78 3.73 7.94 3.35
C THR A 78 3.97 9.31 2.72
N ILE A 79 3.52 10.35 3.41
CA ILE A 79 3.74 11.75 3.01
C ILE A 79 4.47 12.44 4.15
N LYS A 80 5.47 13.28 3.80
CA LYS A 80 6.20 14.08 4.77
C LYS A 80 5.27 15.14 5.37
N ASP A 81 5.20 15.20 6.69
CA ASP A 81 4.59 16.31 7.43
C ASP A 81 5.59 17.48 7.54
N SER A 82 5.15 18.70 7.26
CA SER A 82 6.02 19.87 7.01
C SER A 82 5.91 20.94 8.09
#